data_AF-A0A0S2GK19-F1
#
_entry.id   AF-A0A0S2GK19-F1
#
_cell.length_a   1.000
_cell.length_b   1.000
_cell.length_c   1.000
_cell.angle_alpha   90.00
_cell.angle_beta   90.00
_cell.angle_gamma   90.00
#
_symmetry.space_group_name_H-M   'P 1'
#
loop_
_entity.id
_entity.type
_entity.pdbx_description
1 polymer ?
#
loop_
_entity_poly.entity_id
_entity_poly.type
_entity_poly.pdbx_seq_one_letter_code
_entity_poly.pdbx_strand_id
1 'polypeptide(L)'
;MVKPRLRRHGKKQRVTYRIIAIDTQFRREGKAIEEVGFYNPRKEQTQLDLFAIATLLKQGAQSTATVRDILKRAKVPEQIGINLQLEIKF
;
A
#
# COMPACT_ATOMS: atom_id res chain seq x y z
N MET A 1 -5.25 -13.85 2.70
CA MET A 1 -3.89 -13.28 2.83
C MET A 1 -3.99 -11.77 2.93
N VAL A 2 -3.22 -11.13 3.81
CA VAL A 2 -3.19 -9.67 3.92
C VAL A 2 -2.45 -9.07 2.73
N LYS A 3 -3.11 -8.16 2.01
CA LYS A 3 -2.58 -7.51 0.81
C LYS A 3 -2.70 -5.98 0.91
N PRO A 4 -1.60 -5.24 1.04
CA PRO A 4 -1.61 -3.78 0.90
C PRO A 4 -2.11 -3.37 -0.49
N ARG A 5 -3.22 -2.62 -0.51
CA ARG A 5 -3.88 -2.18 -1.75
C ARG A 5 -4.47 -0.77 -1.63
N LEU A 6 -4.76 -0.17 -2.77
CA LEU A 6 -5.35 1.17 -2.84
C LEU A 6 -6.87 1.11 -2.64
N ARG A 7 -7.35 1.86 -1.66
CA ARG A 7 -8.76 2.19 -1.45
C ARG A 7 -9.05 3.54 -2.08
N ARG A 8 -10.11 3.64 -2.90
CA ARG A 8 -10.43 4.87 -3.61
C ARG A 8 -11.19 5.82 -2.67
N HIS A 9 -10.78 7.08 -2.65
CA HIS A 9 -11.42 8.13 -1.90
C HIS A 9 -11.52 9.42 -2.73
N GLY A 10 -12.20 10.43 -2.18
CA GLY A 10 -12.34 11.74 -2.81
C GLY A 10 -13.57 11.86 -3.73
N LYS A 11 -13.61 12.96 -4.48
CA LYS A 11 -14.78 13.35 -5.29
C LYS A 11 -14.62 12.87 -6.74
N LYS A 12 -15.70 12.96 -7.52
CA LYS A 12 -15.65 12.77 -8.97
C LYS A 12 -14.54 13.66 -9.56
N GLN A 13 -13.70 13.07 -10.42
CA GLN A 13 -12.49 13.67 -10.99
C GLN A 13 -11.38 14.09 -10.01
N ARG A 14 -11.64 14.22 -8.70
CA ARG A 14 -10.63 14.56 -7.67
C ARG A 14 -10.41 13.35 -6.76
N VAL A 15 -9.80 12.31 -7.33
CA VAL A 15 -9.60 11.03 -6.66
C VAL A 15 -8.32 11.07 -5.84
N THR A 16 -8.43 10.62 -4.60
CA THR A 16 -7.32 10.33 -3.70
C THR A 16 -7.37 8.85 -3.32
N TYR A 17 -6.28 8.30 -2.82
CA TYR A 17 -6.20 6.89 -2.47
C TYR A 17 -5.66 6.76 -1.05
N ARG A 18 -6.25 5.85 -0.29
CA ARG A 18 -5.67 5.38 0.97
C ARG A 18 -4.99 4.04 0.71
N ILE A 19 -3.81 3.84 1.26
CA ILE A 19 -3.10 2.57 1.21
C ILE A 19 -3.55 1.80 2.45
N ILE A 20 -4.29 0.71 2.25
CA ILE A 20 -4.87 -0.08 3.33
C ILE A 20 -4.32 -1.50 3.30
N ALA A 21 -4.13 -2.07 4.49
CA ALA A 21 -3.89 -3.48 4.69
C ALA A 21 -5.22 -4.19 4.96
N ILE A 22 -5.55 -5.17 4.12
CA ILE A 22 -6.81 -5.89 4.20
C ILE A 22 -6.64 -7.30 3.66
N ASP A 23 -7.45 -8.26 4.13
CA ASP A 23 -7.47 -9.57 3.51
C ASP A 23 -8.03 -9.49 2.09
N THR A 24 -7.38 -10.22 1.18
CA THR A 24 -7.83 -10.52 -0.19
C THR A 24 -9.31 -10.85 -0.33
N GLN A 25 -9.92 -11.53 0.65
CA GLN A 25 -11.33 -11.95 0.59
C GLN A 25 -12.33 -10.79 0.68
N PHE A 26 -11.92 -9.65 1.23
CA PHE A 26 -12.82 -8.51 1.41
C PHE A 26 -12.90 -7.62 0.16
N ARG A 27 -14.04 -6.95 -0.01
CA ARG A 27 -14.26 -5.92 -1.04
C ARG A 27 -13.26 -4.77 -0.92
N ARG A 28 -12.93 -4.10 -2.04
CA ARG A 28 -11.95 -2.99 -2.08
C ARG A 28 -12.22 -1.90 -1.04
N GLU A 29 -13.49 -1.52 -0.88
CA GLU A 29 -13.94 -0.50 0.07
C GLU A 29 -14.40 -1.07 1.43
N GLY A 30 -14.09 -2.35 1.70
CA GLY A 30 -14.47 -3.03 2.94
C GLY A 30 -13.68 -2.57 4.16
N LYS A 31 -13.91 -3.25 5.30
CA LYS A 31 -13.22 -2.99 6.56
C LYS A 31 -11.75 -3.35 6.43
N ALA A 32 -10.88 -2.33 6.55
CA ALA A 32 -9.44 -2.53 6.61
C ALA A 32 -9.02 -3.03 8.00
N ILE A 33 -7.91 -3.77 8.04
CA ILE A 33 -7.22 -4.12 9.30
C ILE A 33 -6.52 -2.87 9.80
N GLU A 34 -5.79 -2.21 8.90
CA GLU A 34 -4.99 -1.03 9.20
C GLU A 34 -4.88 -0.12 7.95
N GLU A 35 -4.77 1.18 8.18
CA GLU A 35 -4.45 2.16 7.15
C GLU A 35 -2.99 2.58 7.30
N VAL A 36 -2.19 2.36 6.27
CA VAL A 36 -0.72 2.50 6.33
C VAL A 36 -0.19 3.64 5.49
N GLY A 37 -1.08 4.43 4.89
CA GLY A 37 -0.68 5.62 4.17
C GLY A 37 -1.76 6.20 3.26
N PHE A 38 -1.34 7.22 2.54
CA PHE A 38 -2.15 8.02 1.65
C PHE A 38 -1.37 8.35 0.38
N TYR A 39 -2.08 8.35 -0.74
CA TYR A 39 -1.54 8.68 -2.05
C TYR A 39 -2.50 9.58 -2.82
N ASN A 40 -2.00 10.73 -3.27
CA ASN A 40 -2.70 11.65 -4.14
C ASN A 40 -1.95 11.79 -5.46
N PRO A 41 -2.42 11.17 -6.56
CA PRO A 41 -1.73 11.23 -7.84
C PRO A 41 -1.75 12.63 -8.47
N ARG A 42 -2.69 13.49 -8.09
CA ARG A 42 -2.81 14.83 -8.70
C ARG A 42 -1.79 15.83 -8.18
N LYS A 43 -1.40 15.68 -6.91
CA LYS A 43 -0.40 16.53 -6.26
C LYS A 43 0.92 15.79 -6.06
N GLU A 44 1.02 14.55 -6.53
CA GLU A 44 2.13 13.63 -6.28
C GLU A 44 2.48 13.49 -4.78
N GLN A 45 1.50 13.76 -3.91
CA GLN A 45 1.67 13.70 -2.47
C GLN A 45 1.51 12.27 -1.99
N THR A 46 2.53 11.77 -1.33
CA THR A 46 2.54 10.43 -0.74
C THR A 46 2.92 10.55 0.73
N GLN A 47 2.10 9.99 1.61
CA GLN A 47 2.37 9.88 3.04
C GLN A 47 2.31 8.41 3.41
N LEU A 48 3.36 7.89 4.02
CA LEU A 48 3.49 6.48 4.35
C LEU A 48 3.85 6.35 5.81
N ASP A 49 3.16 5.47 6.52
CA ASP A 49 3.60 5.02 7.83
C ASP A 49 4.64 3.90 7.64
N LEU A 50 5.91 4.24 7.80
CA LEU A 50 7.01 3.31 7.62
C LEU A 50 6.97 2.16 8.63
N PHE A 51 6.51 2.41 9.86
CA PHE A 51 6.48 1.40 10.91
C PHE A 51 5.39 0.35 10.63
N ALA A 52 4.18 0.82 10.27
CA ALA A 52 3.08 -0.06 9.90
C ALA A 52 3.43 -0.90 8.66
N ILE A 53 4.01 -0.27 7.63
CA ILE A 53 4.42 -0.95 6.40
C ILE A 53 5.52 -1.99 6.69
N ALA A 54 6.53 -1.64 7.48
CA ALA A 54 7.60 -2.58 7.85
C ALA A 54 7.05 -3.80 8.57
N THR A 55 6.11 -3.60 9.50
CA THR A 55 5.49 -4.67 10.28
C THR A 55 4.71 -5.63 9.37
N LEU A 56 3.91 -5.10 8.44
CA LEU A 56 3.16 -5.91 7.49
C LEU A 56 4.07 -6.70 6.55
N LEU A 57 5.12 -6.07 6.02
CA LEU A 57 6.08 -6.75 5.15
C LEU A 57 6.82 -7.87 5.90
N LYS A 58 7.21 -7.64 7.16
CA LYS A 58 7.80 -8.68 8.03
C LYS A 58 6.84 -9.84 8.31
N GLN A 59 5.55 -9.57 8.40
CA GLN A 59 4.50 -10.59 8.55
C GLN A 59 4.19 -11.35 7.25
N GLY A 60 4.88 -11.06 6.14
CA GLY A 60 4.70 -11.74 4.86
C GLY A 60 3.59 -11.15 3.99
N ALA A 61 3.15 -9.92 4.25
CA ALA A 61 2.15 -9.26 3.42
C ALA A 61 2.71 -8.99 2.01
N GLN A 62 1.97 -9.41 0.98
CA GLN A 62 2.35 -9.17 -0.41
C GLN A 62 1.69 -7.89 -0.91
N SER A 63 2.45 -6.90 -1.36
CA SER A 63 1.91 -5.66 -1.91
C SER A 63 1.40 -5.83 -3.35
N THR A 64 0.38 -5.05 -3.73
CA THR A 64 -0.03 -4.90 -5.15
C THR A 64 1.05 -4.17 -5.97
N ALA A 65 1.06 -4.35 -7.30
CA ALA A 65 2.05 -3.74 -8.19
C ALA A 65 2.14 -2.20 -8.01
N THR A 66 1.00 -1.50 -8.02
CA THR A 66 0.98 -0.04 -7.84
C THR A 66 1.48 0.39 -6.46
N VAL A 67 1.14 -0.34 -5.39
CA VAL A 67 1.64 -0.02 -4.04
C VAL A 67 3.15 -0.25 -3.98
N ARG A 68 3.67 -1.33 -4.60
CA ARG A 68 5.10 -1.59 -4.71
C ARG A 68 5.83 -0.43 -5.42
N ASP A 69 5.26 0.10 -6.50
CA ASP A 69 5.86 1.23 -7.22
C ASP A 69 5.87 2.51 -6.38
N ILE A 70 4.80 2.76 -5.62
CA ILE A 70 4.74 3.89 -4.66
C ILE A 70 5.82 3.73 -3.58
N LEU A 71 5.95 2.54 -2.99
CA LEU A 71 6.97 2.26 -1.97
C LEU A 71 8.39 2.44 -2.53
N LYS A 72 8.65 1.96 -3.75
CA LYS A 72 9.93 2.14 -4.45
C LYS A 72 10.24 3.62 -4.69
N ARG A 73 9.28 4.40 -5.19
CA ARG A 73 9.45 5.86 -5.40
C ARG A 73 9.78 6.59 -4.11
N ALA A 74 9.19 6.16 -2.99
CA ALA A 74 9.45 6.73 -1.67
C ALA A 74 10.70 6.15 -0.97
N LYS A 75 11.49 5.28 -1.63
CA LYS A 75 12.72 4.65 -1.10
C LYS A 75 12.56 3.93 0.25
N VAL A 76 11.33 3.56 0.60
CA VAL A 76 11.00 2.74 1.79
C VAL A 76 11.80 1.43 1.86
N PRO A 77 12.06 0.69 0.77
CA PRO A 77 12.74 -0.60 0.83
C PRO A 77 14.20 -0.46 1.29
N GLU A 78 14.86 0.62 0.85
CA GLU A 78 16.22 0.98 1.25
C GLU A 78 16.27 1.34 2.74
N GLN A 79 15.26 2.05 3.24
CA GLN A 79 15.17 2.46 4.65
C GLN A 79 14.93 1.29 5.60
N ILE A 80 14.20 0.25 5.16
CA ILE A 80 13.90 -0.93 5.99
C ILE A 80 14.94 -2.05 5.77
N GLY A 81 15.73 -1.98 4.70
CA GLY A 81 16.70 -3.02 4.34
C GLY A 81 16.04 -4.31 3.81
N ILE A 82 14.87 -4.21 3.18
CA ILE A 82 14.11 -5.36 2.67
C ILE A 82 14.12 -5.35 1.14
N ASN A 83 14.56 -6.45 0.52
CA ASN A 83 14.41 -6.66 -0.92
C ASN A 83 12.94 -7.00 -1.26
N LEU A 84 12.25 -6.13 -1.99
CA LEU A 84 10.87 -6.34 -2.47
C LEU A 84 10.72 -7.37 -3.60
N GLN A 85 11.70 -8.26 -3.77
CA GLN A 85 11.62 -9.41 -4.67
C GLN A 85 10.76 -10.49 -4.03
N LEU A 86 9.45 -10.30 -4.02
CA LEU A 86 8.51 -11.40 -3.84
C LEU A 86 7.71 -11.56 -5.13
N GLU A 87 7.98 -12.70 -5.76
CA GLU A 87 7.52 -13.18 -7.05
C GLU A 87 6.00 -13.16 -7.14
N ILE A 88 5.51 -12.73 -8.30
CA ILE A 88 4.11 -12.85 -8.68
C ILE A 88 3.98 -14.21 -9.35
N LYS A 89 3.28 -15.16 -8.73
CA LYS A 89 2.55 -16.18 -9.50
C LYS A 89 1.20 -15.55 -9.89
N PHE A 90 1.03 -15.35 -11.19
CA PHE A 90 -0.22 -14.92 -11.81
C PHE A 90 -1.31 -15.96 -11.57
#